data_AF-W4PEZ3-F1
#
_entry.id   AF-W4PEZ3-F1
#
_cell.length_a   1.000
_cell.length_b   1.000
_cell.length_c   1.000
_cell.angle_alpha   90.00
_cell.angle_beta   90.00
_cell.angle_gamma   90.00
#
_symmetry.space_group_name_H-M   'P 1'
#
loop_
_entity.id
_entity.type
_entity.pdbx_description
1 polymer ?
#
loop_
_entity_poly.entity_id
_entity_poly.type
_entity_poly.pdbx_seq_one_letter_code
_entity_poly.pdbx_strand_id
1 'polypeptide(L)'
;MTQEVKTLTLEDLIPGGETYRYAENLYGLQWWGDECIKPGMDTIYAVEPKTGKETVLVTRERINEALEKNRSGKLPSLYHVQFPWANKTQVLLNTGNKYIAYDFKTNQVVHTLEIQAKAANKDYCAAGRRVAYTVGNNLYVDNRAVTNEPAGIVCGQSVHRNEFGISKGTFWSPKGNLLAFYRMDESMVTQYPLVDVTARIAETNNIRYPMAGMTSHQVKVGIYRPSTGETIYLEMGDPTDRYFTNISWSPDERSLFLIEVNRDQNHAKLCQYDAENGRLVRVLYEEMHEKYVEPQHPILFLPWDDTKFIYQSQRDGFNHLYLMDLKTPLYGDTQQGKSGAKYREYLKTRQLTKGEWLVSDVLGFNAKRKEVVFTAVNGLSSGHYTVNVSNGKMNRPFDKTVESSHYGTLSSSGTYLIDYSSTRTEARNIDLTDTRSFKSVRLLAARNPYEGYRMPLSKREQLNPPTERPTCIIGS
;
A
#
# COMPACT_ATOMS: atom_id res chain seq x y z
N MET A 1 47.99 -19.11 -10.29
CA MET A 1 47.38 -18.37 -11.41
C MET A 1 46.41 -17.37 -10.83
N THR A 2 46.76 -16.09 -10.82
CA THR A 2 45.91 -14.99 -10.37
C THR A 2 44.79 -14.79 -11.39
N GLN A 3 43.56 -15.05 -10.98
CA GLN A 3 42.38 -14.87 -11.81
C GLN A 3 42.21 -13.36 -12.10
N GLU A 4 42.25 -12.94 -13.36
CA GLU A 4 42.02 -11.55 -13.75
C GLU A 4 40.61 -11.13 -13.31
N VAL A 5 40.53 -10.07 -12.50
CA VAL A 5 39.27 -9.53 -11.99
C VAL A 5 38.55 -8.81 -13.14
N LYS A 6 37.31 -9.22 -13.43
CA LYS A 6 36.52 -8.65 -14.52
C LYS A 6 36.01 -7.25 -14.19
N THR A 7 35.75 -6.46 -15.22
CA THR A 7 35.07 -5.15 -15.09
C THR A 7 33.62 -5.27 -15.58
N LEU A 8 32.71 -4.55 -14.94
CA LEU A 8 31.29 -4.53 -15.31
C LEU A 8 31.05 -3.65 -16.54
N THR A 9 30.09 -4.04 -17.36
CA THR A 9 29.61 -3.26 -18.52
C THR A 9 28.29 -2.54 -18.21
N LEU A 10 27.82 -1.69 -19.13
CA LEU A 10 26.47 -1.12 -19.01
C LEU A 10 25.37 -2.19 -19.05
N GLU A 11 25.58 -3.25 -19.84
CA GLU A 11 24.66 -4.40 -19.92
C GLU A 11 24.49 -5.10 -18.55
N ASP A 12 25.56 -5.16 -17.75
CA ASP A 12 25.51 -5.75 -16.41
C ASP A 12 24.83 -4.86 -15.37
N LEU A 13 24.83 -3.53 -15.57
CA LEU A 13 24.51 -2.53 -14.55
C LEU A 13 23.15 -1.85 -14.73
N ILE A 14 22.66 -1.73 -15.97
CA ILE A 14 21.45 -0.96 -16.29
C ILE A 14 20.26 -1.92 -16.48
N PRO A 15 19.15 -1.76 -15.73
CA PRO A 15 17.94 -2.54 -15.97
C PRO A 15 17.48 -2.42 -17.43
N GLY A 16 17.34 -3.56 -18.12
CA GLY A 16 17.08 -3.64 -19.56
C GLY A 16 18.27 -4.15 -20.38
N GLY A 17 19.47 -4.18 -19.80
CA GLY A 17 20.63 -4.80 -20.42
C GLY A 17 20.54 -6.33 -20.48
N GLU A 18 21.15 -6.93 -21.48
CA GLU A 18 21.07 -8.37 -21.77
C GLU A 18 21.64 -9.24 -20.65
N THR A 19 22.64 -8.72 -19.93
CA THR A 19 23.32 -9.42 -18.83
C THR A 19 23.09 -8.77 -17.47
N TYR A 20 22.01 -7.99 -17.33
CA TYR A 20 21.73 -7.22 -16.11
C TYR A 20 21.81 -8.10 -14.85
N ARG A 21 22.70 -7.71 -13.93
CA ARG A 21 23.01 -8.47 -12.72
C ARG A 21 22.19 -7.94 -11.55
N TYR A 22 21.50 -8.84 -10.88
CA TYR A 22 20.72 -8.52 -9.68
C TYR A 22 20.84 -9.64 -8.65
N ALA A 23 20.65 -9.29 -7.39
CA ALA A 23 20.65 -10.26 -6.31
C ALA A 23 19.45 -11.22 -6.43
N GLU A 24 19.68 -12.50 -6.15
CA GLU A 24 18.65 -13.54 -6.11
C GLU A 24 17.44 -13.13 -5.26
N ASN A 25 16.26 -13.64 -5.60
CA ASN A 25 15.03 -13.37 -4.87
C ASN A 25 14.12 -14.60 -4.77
N LEU A 26 13.26 -14.61 -3.75
CA LEU A 26 12.13 -15.53 -3.65
C LEU A 26 10.85 -14.80 -4.07
N TYR A 27 10.50 -14.91 -5.35
CA TYR A 27 9.33 -14.24 -5.91
C TYR A 27 8.01 -14.86 -5.43
N GLY A 28 7.00 -14.02 -5.16
CA GLY A 28 5.65 -14.46 -4.79
C GLY A 28 5.52 -15.03 -3.37
N LEU A 29 6.57 -14.93 -2.55
CA LEU A 29 6.55 -15.33 -1.13
C LEU A 29 5.43 -14.56 -0.41
N GLN A 30 4.58 -15.29 0.33
CA GLN A 30 3.36 -14.73 0.92
C GLN A 30 2.88 -15.58 2.11
N TRP A 31 1.76 -15.17 2.72
CA TRP A 31 1.15 -15.92 3.82
C TRP A 31 -0.15 -16.60 3.38
N TRP A 32 -0.35 -17.84 3.82
CA TRP A 32 -1.65 -18.51 3.88
C TRP A 32 -1.97 -18.76 5.35
N GLY A 33 -2.78 -17.88 5.95
CA GLY A 33 -2.95 -17.88 7.40
C GLY A 33 -1.64 -17.51 8.09
N ASP A 34 -1.06 -18.45 8.83
CA ASP A 34 0.24 -18.34 9.50
C ASP A 34 1.29 -19.29 8.89
N GLU A 35 0.99 -19.95 7.76
CA GLU A 35 1.97 -20.71 6.99
C GLU A 35 2.58 -19.82 5.91
N CYS A 36 3.91 -19.83 5.80
CA CYS A 36 4.60 -19.12 4.73
C CYS A 36 4.50 -19.93 3.45
N ILE A 37 4.09 -19.31 2.36
CA ILE A 37 3.99 -19.94 1.05
C ILE A 37 5.12 -19.43 0.18
N LYS A 38 5.91 -20.36 -0.36
CA LYS A 38 7.04 -20.14 -1.27
C LYS A 38 6.69 -20.71 -2.65
N PRO A 39 6.16 -19.90 -3.58
CA PRO A 39 5.93 -20.34 -4.94
C PRO A 39 7.22 -20.49 -5.74
N GLY A 40 7.20 -21.39 -6.71
CA GLY A 40 8.27 -21.62 -7.67
C GLY A 40 7.75 -21.67 -9.10
N MET A 41 8.62 -22.10 -10.03
CA MET A 41 8.23 -22.34 -11.42
C MET A 41 7.18 -23.47 -11.50
N ASP A 42 7.45 -24.59 -10.84
CA ASP A 42 6.65 -25.83 -10.97
C ASP A 42 5.94 -26.26 -9.69
N THR A 43 6.35 -25.75 -8.54
CA THR A 43 5.88 -26.24 -7.24
C THR A 43 5.65 -25.08 -6.29
N ILE A 44 4.58 -25.16 -5.49
CA ILE A 44 4.37 -24.30 -4.33
C ILE A 44 4.74 -25.10 -3.08
N TYR A 45 5.58 -24.52 -2.24
CA TYR A 45 5.93 -25.06 -0.93
C TYR A 45 5.22 -24.29 0.18
N ALA A 46 4.74 -24.99 1.20
CA ALA A 46 4.42 -24.43 2.50
C ALA A 46 5.64 -24.58 3.41
N VAL A 47 6.03 -23.50 4.08
CA VAL A 47 7.22 -23.39 4.93
C VAL A 47 6.79 -23.13 6.36
N GLU A 48 7.14 -24.03 7.28
CA GLU A 48 6.84 -23.88 8.69
C GLU A 48 7.69 -22.75 9.31
N PRO A 49 7.11 -21.66 9.84
CA PRO A 49 7.90 -20.49 10.24
C PRO A 49 8.91 -20.71 11.36
N LYS A 50 8.68 -21.69 12.24
CA LYS A 50 9.56 -21.97 13.38
C LYS A 50 10.82 -22.73 13.01
N THR A 51 10.76 -23.58 11.99
CA THR A 51 11.84 -24.52 11.65
C THR A 51 12.41 -24.28 10.26
N GLY A 52 11.67 -23.57 9.39
CA GLY A 52 12.01 -23.44 7.97
C GLY A 52 11.74 -24.70 7.16
N LYS A 53 11.10 -25.72 7.75
CA LYS A 53 10.82 -26.98 7.05
C LYS A 53 9.83 -26.73 5.90
N GLU A 54 10.26 -27.09 4.69
CA GLU A 54 9.44 -27.00 3.48
C GLU A 54 8.65 -28.30 3.25
N THR A 55 7.40 -28.14 2.83
CA THR A 55 6.52 -29.23 2.40
C THR A 55 5.86 -28.86 1.09
N VAL A 56 5.78 -29.82 0.16
CA VAL A 56 5.12 -29.59 -1.13
C VAL A 56 3.63 -29.42 -0.90
N LEU A 57 3.07 -28.29 -1.33
CA LEU A 57 1.65 -28.00 -1.22
C LEU A 57 0.90 -28.47 -2.48
N VAL A 58 1.35 -28.03 -3.66
CA VAL A 58 0.76 -28.39 -4.95
C VAL A 58 1.75 -28.11 -6.10
N THR A 59 1.61 -28.84 -7.21
CA THR A 59 2.41 -28.65 -8.43
C THR A 59 1.63 -27.94 -9.52
N ARG A 60 2.36 -27.27 -10.43
CA ARG A 60 1.83 -26.59 -11.62
C ARG A 60 1.15 -27.58 -12.55
N GLU A 61 1.68 -28.78 -12.67
CA GLU A 61 1.08 -29.87 -13.45
C GLU A 61 -0.33 -30.19 -12.96
N ARG A 62 -0.52 -30.44 -11.66
CA ARG A 62 -1.86 -30.72 -11.08
C ARG A 62 -2.82 -29.56 -11.30
N ILE A 63 -2.37 -28.32 -11.10
CA ILE A 63 -3.20 -27.13 -11.35
C ILE A 63 -3.59 -27.08 -12.83
N ASN A 64 -2.63 -27.24 -13.75
CA ASN A 64 -2.90 -27.17 -15.18
C ASN A 64 -3.80 -28.30 -15.67
N GLU A 65 -3.70 -29.52 -15.14
CA GLU A 65 -4.66 -30.60 -15.40
C GLU A 65 -6.09 -30.19 -15.04
N ALA A 66 -6.28 -29.56 -13.86
CA ALA A 66 -7.59 -29.07 -13.43
C ALA A 66 -8.08 -27.90 -14.30
N LEU A 67 -7.19 -26.97 -14.68
CA LEU A 67 -7.53 -25.86 -15.56
C LEU A 67 -7.91 -26.33 -16.97
N GLU A 68 -7.19 -27.31 -17.53
CA GLU A 68 -7.48 -27.89 -18.85
C GLU A 68 -8.82 -28.60 -18.88
N LYS A 69 -9.12 -29.42 -17.86
CA LYS A 69 -10.44 -30.07 -17.70
C LYS A 69 -11.58 -29.06 -17.67
N ASN A 70 -11.33 -27.86 -17.12
CA ASN A 70 -12.29 -26.76 -17.02
C ASN A 70 -12.14 -25.71 -18.14
N ARG A 71 -11.40 -26.00 -19.22
CA ARG A 71 -11.17 -25.08 -20.36
C ARG A 71 -10.75 -23.66 -19.94
N SER A 72 -9.92 -23.57 -18.91
CA SER A 72 -9.54 -22.33 -18.23
C SER A 72 -8.08 -21.92 -18.49
N GLY A 73 -7.47 -22.46 -19.55
CA GLY A 73 -6.09 -22.16 -19.93
C GLY A 73 -5.07 -22.95 -19.13
N LYS A 74 -3.83 -22.45 -19.09
CA LYS A 74 -2.72 -22.99 -18.30
C LYS A 74 -1.92 -21.85 -17.68
N LEU A 75 -1.24 -22.12 -16.58
CA LEU A 75 -0.29 -21.21 -15.97
C LEU A 75 1.14 -21.53 -16.43
N PRO A 76 1.93 -20.51 -16.81
CA PRO A 76 3.33 -20.68 -17.18
C PRO A 76 4.26 -20.75 -15.96
N SER A 77 3.84 -20.27 -14.79
CA SER A 77 4.59 -20.36 -13.53
C SER A 77 3.62 -20.18 -12.36
N LEU A 78 4.08 -20.41 -11.12
CA LEU A 78 3.26 -20.21 -9.92
C LEU A 78 3.64 -18.95 -9.13
N TYR A 79 4.55 -18.11 -9.62
CA TYR A 79 5.02 -16.91 -8.91
C TYR A 79 3.93 -15.84 -8.68
N HIS A 80 2.85 -15.86 -9.46
CA HIS A 80 1.78 -14.84 -9.42
C HIS A 80 0.47 -15.34 -8.81
N VAL A 81 0.47 -16.50 -8.15
CA VAL A 81 -0.70 -16.98 -7.42
C VAL A 81 -0.90 -16.21 -6.11
N GLN A 82 -2.12 -16.23 -5.58
CA GLN A 82 -2.46 -15.56 -4.32
C GLN A 82 -3.18 -16.50 -3.37
N PHE A 83 -2.94 -16.38 -2.06
CA PHE A 83 -3.61 -17.16 -1.00
C PHE A 83 -4.50 -16.27 -0.12
N PRO A 84 -5.55 -15.63 -0.67
CA PRO A 84 -6.27 -14.59 0.06
C PRO A 84 -7.25 -15.12 1.12
N TRP A 85 -7.43 -16.44 1.23
CA TRP A 85 -8.34 -17.07 2.19
C TRP A 85 -7.57 -17.89 3.23
N ALA A 86 -7.18 -17.25 4.34
CA ALA A 86 -6.44 -17.88 5.43
C ALA A 86 -7.03 -19.21 5.94
N ASN A 87 -8.37 -19.33 5.93
CA ASN A 87 -9.09 -20.48 6.48
C ASN A 87 -9.60 -21.46 5.41
N LYS A 88 -9.22 -21.29 4.14
CA LYS A 88 -9.64 -22.19 3.04
C LYS A 88 -8.41 -22.76 2.34
N THR A 89 -8.52 -23.99 1.88
CA THR A 89 -7.47 -24.67 1.09
C THR A 89 -7.51 -24.26 -0.38
N GLN A 90 -7.67 -22.96 -0.62
CA GLN A 90 -7.89 -22.39 -1.94
C GLN A 90 -6.80 -21.39 -2.29
N VAL A 91 -6.33 -21.48 -3.52
CA VAL A 91 -5.42 -20.52 -4.15
C VAL A 91 -6.19 -19.79 -5.25
N LEU A 92 -5.99 -18.49 -5.33
CA LEU A 92 -6.50 -17.63 -6.39
C LEU A 92 -5.46 -17.59 -7.51
N LEU A 93 -5.89 -18.03 -8.69
CA LEU A 93 -5.11 -18.04 -9.92
C LEU A 93 -5.60 -16.91 -10.82
N ASN A 94 -4.68 -16.26 -11.52
CA ASN A 94 -4.99 -15.22 -12.50
C ASN A 94 -4.39 -15.60 -13.85
N THR A 95 -5.25 -15.87 -14.85
CA THR A 95 -4.83 -16.23 -16.22
C THR A 95 -4.80 -15.04 -17.17
N GLY A 96 -4.86 -13.82 -16.63
CA GLY A 96 -4.94 -12.56 -17.39
C GLY A 96 -6.38 -12.11 -17.61
N ASN A 97 -7.27 -13.00 -18.07
CA ASN A 97 -8.69 -12.70 -18.31
C ASN A 97 -9.66 -13.47 -17.40
N LYS A 98 -9.17 -14.27 -16.46
CA LYS A 98 -9.99 -14.97 -15.46
C LYS A 98 -9.31 -14.95 -14.10
N TYR A 99 -10.12 -14.81 -13.06
CA TYR A 99 -9.77 -15.16 -11.69
C TYR A 99 -10.38 -16.52 -11.37
N ILE A 100 -9.56 -17.43 -10.84
CA ILE A 100 -9.96 -18.83 -10.61
C ILE A 100 -9.60 -19.20 -9.18
N ALA A 101 -10.59 -19.55 -8.37
CA ALA A 101 -10.37 -20.17 -7.08
C ALA A 101 -10.20 -21.68 -7.30
N TYR A 102 -9.02 -22.20 -7.00
CA TYR A 102 -8.70 -23.63 -7.09
C TYR A 102 -8.42 -24.19 -5.70
N ASP A 103 -9.06 -25.30 -5.35
CA ASP A 103 -8.84 -26.00 -4.09
C ASP A 103 -7.77 -27.07 -4.24
N PHE A 104 -6.63 -26.88 -3.55
CA PHE A 104 -5.45 -27.72 -3.70
C PHE A 104 -5.52 -29.05 -2.93
N LYS A 105 -6.50 -29.23 -2.03
CA LYS A 105 -6.73 -30.53 -1.37
C LYS A 105 -7.61 -31.45 -2.22
N THR A 106 -8.64 -30.90 -2.82
CA THR A 106 -9.60 -31.65 -3.65
C THR A 106 -9.19 -31.71 -5.12
N ASN A 107 -8.22 -30.89 -5.54
CA ASN A 107 -7.78 -30.74 -6.94
C ASN A 107 -8.93 -30.32 -7.87
N GLN A 108 -9.71 -29.32 -7.44
CA GLN A 108 -10.88 -28.85 -8.17
C GLN A 108 -10.89 -27.34 -8.33
N VAL A 109 -11.36 -26.88 -9.49
CA VAL A 109 -11.77 -25.50 -9.70
C VAL A 109 -13.07 -25.28 -8.93
N VAL A 110 -13.06 -24.37 -7.96
CA VAL A 110 -14.20 -24.04 -7.10
C VAL A 110 -15.06 -22.93 -7.70
N HIS A 111 -14.41 -21.94 -8.31
CA HIS A 111 -15.07 -20.78 -8.87
C HIS A 111 -14.20 -20.15 -9.96
N THR A 112 -14.85 -19.65 -11.01
CA THR A 112 -14.21 -18.90 -12.09
C THR A 112 -14.99 -17.63 -12.32
N LEU A 113 -14.27 -16.51 -12.38
CA LEU A 113 -14.78 -15.18 -12.65
C LEU A 113 -14.04 -14.66 -13.87
N GLU A 114 -14.75 -14.49 -14.98
CA GLU A 114 -14.18 -13.91 -16.20
C GLU A 114 -14.18 -12.39 -16.13
N ILE A 115 -13.21 -11.76 -16.78
CA ILE A 115 -13.13 -10.31 -16.93
C ILE A 115 -13.03 -9.95 -18.41
N GLN A 116 -13.71 -8.87 -18.79
CA GLN A 116 -13.74 -8.44 -20.18
C GLN A 116 -12.35 -8.08 -20.73
N ALA A 117 -12.20 -8.17 -22.05
CA ALA A 117 -10.97 -7.77 -22.73
C ALA A 117 -10.61 -6.31 -22.43
N LYS A 118 -9.30 -5.99 -22.47
CA LYS A 118 -8.76 -4.66 -22.16
C LYS A 118 -8.97 -4.18 -20.72
N ALA A 119 -9.40 -5.05 -19.80
CA ALA A 119 -9.49 -4.73 -18.39
C ALA A 119 -8.13 -4.31 -17.80
N ALA A 120 -8.10 -3.13 -17.18
CA ALA A 120 -6.98 -2.58 -16.41
C ALA A 120 -7.40 -2.36 -14.94
N ASN A 121 -6.45 -2.01 -14.07
CA ASN A 121 -6.73 -1.64 -12.67
C ASN A 121 -7.59 -2.67 -11.91
N LYS A 122 -7.26 -3.96 -12.06
CA LYS A 122 -8.05 -5.07 -11.49
C LYS A 122 -7.87 -5.11 -9.98
N ASP A 123 -8.98 -5.06 -9.24
CA ASP A 123 -9.04 -5.07 -7.79
C ASP A 123 -10.01 -6.16 -7.32
N TYR A 124 -9.45 -7.31 -6.93
CA TYR A 124 -10.21 -8.48 -6.52
C TYR A 124 -10.48 -8.47 -5.00
N CYS A 125 -11.75 -8.51 -4.61
CA CYS A 125 -12.17 -8.68 -3.23
C CYS A 125 -12.36 -10.16 -2.90
N ALA A 126 -11.45 -10.74 -2.13
CA ALA A 126 -11.54 -12.15 -1.74
C ALA A 126 -12.70 -12.46 -0.78
N ALA A 127 -13.10 -11.51 0.07
CA ALA A 127 -14.21 -11.68 1.01
C ALA A 127 -15.55 -11.82 0.26
N GLY A 128 -15.82 -10.91 -0.69
CA GLY A 128 -17.02 -10.94 -1.52
C GLY A 128 -16.93 -11.84 -2.77
N ARG A 129 -15.73 -12.32 -3.12
CA ARG A 129 -15.42 -12.98 -4.42
C ARG A 129 -15.88 -12.14 -5.61
N ARG A 130 -15.54 -10.85 -5.59
CA ARG A 130 -15.89 -9.88 -6.62
C ARG A 130 -14.63 -9.28 -7.23
N VAL A 131 -14.75 -8.76 -8.44
CA VAL A 131 -13.67 -7.99 -9.08
C VAL A 131 -14.19 -6.65 -9.57
N ALA A 132 -13.48 -5.59 -9.21
CA ALA A 132 -13.61 -4.29 -9.84
C ALA A 132 -12.47 -4.12 -10.85
N TYR A 133 -12.73 -3.50 -11.99
CA TYR A 133 -11.70 -3.18 -12.97
C TYR A 133 -12.19 -2.05 -13.88
N THR A 134 -11.28 -1.45 -14.65
CA THR A 134 -11.63 -0.38 -15.59
C THR A 134 -11.44 -0.81 -17.04
N VAL A 135 -12.27 -0.27 -17.92
CA VAL A 135 -12.04 -0.31 -19.37
C VAL A 135 -12.22 1.08 -19.94
N GLY A 136 -11.15 1.59 -20.57
CA GLY A 136 -11.06 3.00 -20.90
C GLY A 136 -11.16 3.85 -19.63
N ASN A 137 -12.07 4.81 -19.63
CA ASN A 137 -12.33 5.73 -18.53
C ASN A 137 -13.44 5.25 -17.57
N ASN A 138 -14.02 4.06 -17.80
CA ASN A 138 -15.20 3.57 -17.08
C ASN A 138 -14.89 2.41 -16.14
N LEU A 139 -15.62 2.37 -15.01
CA LEU A 139 -15.53 1.34 -13.97
C LEU A 139 -16.54 0.22 -14.21
N TYR A 140 -16.10 -1.01 -13.96
CA TYR A 140 -16.89 -2.24 -14.03
C TYR A 140 -16.73 -3.05 -12.74
N VAL A 141 -17.79 -3.76 -12.37
CA VAL A 141 -17.79 -4.77 -11.31
C VAL A 141 -18.44 -6.04 -11.85
N ASP A 142 -17.73 -7.16 -11.80
CA ASP A 142 -18.23 -8.48 -12.24
C ASP A 142 -18.87 -8.45 -13.66
N ASN A 143 -18.22 -7.78 -14.62
CA ASN A 143 -18.71 -7.53 -15.99
C ASN A 143 -19.95 -6.64 -16.13
N ARG A 144 -20.40 -5.99 -15.05
CA ARG A 144 -21.42 -4.94 -15.09
C ARG A 144 -20.75 -3.56 -15.07
N ALA A 145 -21.10 -2.72 -16.04
CA ALA A 145 -20.68 -1.31 -16.04
C ALA A 145 -21.28 -0.61 -14.81
N VAL A 146 -20.41 0.01 -14.00
CA VAL A 146 -20.79 0.90 -12.90
C VAL A 146 -20.97 2.32 -13.41
N THR A 147 -20.18 2.72 -14.41
CA THR A 147 -20.22 4.04 -15.02
C THR A 147 -20.28 3.94 -16.54
N ASN A 148 -20.84 4.96 -17.17
CA ASN A 148 -20.84 5.17 -18.63
C ASN A 148 -20.62 6.65 -18.93
N GLU A 149 -19.41 7.12 -18.62
CA GLU A 149 -19.02 8.53 -18.64
C GLU A 149 -18.28 8.87 -19.95
N PRO A 150 -18.42 10.12 -20.44
CA PRO A 150 -17.75 10.58 -21.65
C PRO A 150 -16.25 10.84 -21.42
N ALA A 151 -15.53 11.12 -22.50
CA ALA A 151 -14.12 11.52 -22.44
C ALA A 151 -13.92 12.76 -21.54
N GLY A 152 -12.86 12.76 -20.75
CA GLY A 152 -12.58 13.80 -19.74
C GLY A 152 -13.18 13.52 -18.37
N ILE A 153 -13.93 12.42 -18.20
CA ILE A 153 -14.34 11.91 -16.88
C ILE A 153 -13.76 10.51 -16.69
N VAL A 154 -13.01 10.31 -15.61
CA VAL A 154 -12.29 9.06 -15.31
C VAL A 154 -12.82 8.47 -14.01
N CYS A 155 -13.25 7.20 -14.07
CA CYS A 155 -13.85 6.49 -12.94
C CYS A 155 -13.05 5.25 -12.51
N GLY A 156 -12.94 5.04 -11.20
CA GLY A 156 -12.28 3.85 -10.63
C GLY A 156 -10.76 3.84 -10.77
N GLN A 157 -10.13 4.97 -11.10
CA GLN A 157 -8.68 5.10 -11.28
C GLN A 157 -8.08 6.07 -10.25
N SER A 158 -6.76 6.08 -10.16
CA SER A 158 -6.03 7.05 -9.33
C SER A 158 -6.39 8.49 -9.74
N VAL A 159 -6.42 9.38 -8.76
CA VAL A 159 -6.74 10.81 -8.91
C VAL A 159 -5.66 11.66 -8.27
N HIS A 160 -5.76 13.00 -8.42
CA HIS A 160 -4.80 13.94 -7.83
C HIS A 160 -3.33 13.61 -8.18
N ARG A 161 -3.11 13.05 -9.37
CA ARG A 161 -1.79 12.66 -9.89
C ARG A 161 -0.98 11.75 -8.93
N ASN A 162 -1.67 10.90 -8.17
CA ASN A 162 -1.10 9.95 -7.22
C ASN A 162 -0.48 10.58 -5.95
N GLU A 163 -0.79 11.84 -5.65
CA GLU A 163 -0.42 12.50 -4.40
C GLU A 163 -1.16 11.90 -3.18
N PHE A 164 -0.72 12.25 -1.97
CA PHE A 164 -1.39 11.88 -0.71
C PHE A 164 -1.52 10.35 -0.48
N GLY A 165 -0.59 9.58 -1.04
CA GLY A 165 -0.59 8.11 -0.98
C GLY A 165 -1.64 7.43 -1.88
N ILE A 166 -2.26 8.16 -2.82
CA ILE A 166 -3.24 7.60 -3.74
C ILE A 166 -2.53 6.79 -4.83
N SER A 167 -2.81 5.49 -4.88
CA SER A 167 -2.26 4.58 -5.90
C SER A 167 -3.32 3.86 -6.73
N LYS A 168 -4.59 3.94 -6.34
CA LYS A 168 -5.74 3.32 -7.02
C LYS A 168 -7.02 4.13 -6.79
N GLY A 169 -8.11 3.75 -7.47
CA GLY A 169 -9.42 4.40 -7.36
C GLY A 169 -10.59 3.52 -6.98
N THR A 170 -10.32 2.30 -6.48
CA THR A 170 -11.33 1.33 -6.06
C THR A 170 -11.06 0.87 -4.62
N PHE A 171 -12.08 0.88 -3.78
CA PHE A 171 -11.97 0.60 -2.34
C PHE A 171 -13.13 -0.29 -1.89
N TRP A 172 -12.92 -1.60 -1.93
CA TRP A 172 -13.90 -2.56 -1.44
C TRP A 172 -14.17 -2.38 0.06
N SER A 173 -15.43 -2.49 0.45
CA SER A 173 -15.80 -2.61 1.86
C SER A 173 -15.27 -3.93 2.45
N PRO A 174 -15.06 -4.03 3.77
CA PRO A 174 -14.43 -5.18 4.42
C PRO A 174 -14.98 -6.56 4.04
N LYS A 175 -16.29 -6.68 3.77
CA LYS A 175 -16.95 -7.93 3.38
C LYS A 175 -17.21 -8.03 1.86
N GLY A 176 -16.84 -7.00 1.08
CA GLY A 176 -17.04 -6.94 -0.36
C GLY A 176 -18.48 -6.68 -0.80
N ASN A 177 -19.30 -6.10 0.08
CA ASN A 177 -20.70 -5.77 -0.21
C ASN A 177 -20.88 -4.43 -0.92
N LEU A 178 -19.90 -3.53 -0.78
CA LEU A 178 -19.90 -2.19 -1.34
C LEU A 178 -18.54 -1.89 -1.98
N LEU A 179 -18.54 -1.05 -2.99
CA LEU A 179 -17.32 -0.52 -3.61
C LEU A 179 -17.36 1.00 -3.58
N ALA A 180 -16.48 1.63 -2.80
CA ALA A 180 -16.21 3.04 -2.96
C ALA A 180 -15.25 3.26 -4.14
N PHE A 181 -15.45 4.32 -4.92
CA PHE A 181 -14.61 4.62 -6.06
C PHE A 181 -14.50 6.12 -6.34
N TYR A 182 -13.39 6.53 -6.96
CA TYR A 182 -13.25 7.90 -7.44
C TYR A 182 -13.94 8.12 -8.78
N ARG A 183 -14.56 9.30 -8.95
CA ARG A 183 -14.96 9.89 -10.22
C ARG A 183 -14.28 11.24 -10.37
N MET A 184 -13.36 11.38 -11.31
CA MET A 184 -12.63 12.61 -11.59
C MET A 184 -13.12 13.24 -12.88
N ASP A 185 -13.51 14.51 -12.83
CA ASP A 185 -13.78 15.35 -14.00
C ASP A 185 -12.55 16.23 -14.26
N GLU A 186 -11.92 16.03 -15.41
CA GLU A 186 -10.75 16.75 -15.90
C GLU A 186 -11.06 17.54 -17.18
N SER A 187 -12.35 17.72 -17.52
CA SER A 187 -12.78 18.41 -18.74
C SER A 187 -12.32 19.87 -18.78
N MET A 188 -12.26 20.53 -17.62
CA MET A 188 -11.80 21.91 -17.42
C MET A 188 -10.28 22.07 -17.35
N VAL A 189 -9.52 20.97 -17.25
CA VAL A 189 -8.06 21.01 -17.18
C VAL A 189 -7.49 21.18 -18.58
N THR A 190 -6.48 22.04 -18.72
CA THR A 190 -5.82 22.28 -20.00
C THR A 190 -5.19 21.01 -20.57
N GLN A 191 -5.21 20.89 -21.90
CA GLN A 191 -4.52 19.84 -22.61
C GLN A 191 -3.08 20.27 -22.91
N TYR A 192 -2.13 19.37 -22.63
CA TYR A 192 -0.75 19.50 -23.04
C TYR A 192 -0.49 18.58 -24.25
N PRO A 193 -0.11 19.12 -25.42
CA PRO A 193 0.06 18.34 -26.64
C PRO A 193 1.44 17.67 -26.65
N LEU A 194 1.49 16.37 -26.38
CA LEU A 194 2.66 15.56 -26.72
C LEU A 194 2.63 15.26 -28.22
N VAL A 195 3.80 15.11 -28.85
CA VAL A 195 3.90 14.82 -30.29
C VAL A 195 4.42 13.41 -30.48
N ASP A 196 3.64 12.57 -31.16
CA ASP A 196 4.10 11.28 -31.66
C ASP A 196 4.77 11.47 -33.02
N VAL A 197 6.10 11.38 -33.02
CA VAL A 197 6.94 11.47 -34.22
C VAL A 197 7.15 10.13 -34.93
N THR A 198 6.60 9.04 -34.40
CA THR A 198 6.69 7.70 -35.01
C THR A 198 5.59 7.45 -36.05
N ALA A 199 4.49 8.20 -35.97
CA ALA A 199 3.43 8.21 -36.96
C ALA A 199 3.91 8.77 -38.32
N ARG A 200 3.25 8.37 -39.43
CA ARG A 200 3.63 8.78 -40.79
C ARG A 200 3.62 10.29 -41.00
N ILE A 201 2.63 10.95 -40.39
CA ILE A 201 2.56 12.40 -40.20
C ILE A 201 2.49 12.56 -38.69
N ALA A 202 3.29 13.44 -38.11
CA ALA A 202 3.34 13.61 -36.66
C ALA A 202 1.94 13.91 -36.10
N GLU A 203 1.53 13.18 -35.07
CA GLU A 203 0.22 13.29 -34.44
C GLU A 203 0.33 13.89 -33.03
N THR A 204 -0.70 14.62 -32.61
CA THR A 204 -0.77 15.15 -31.24
C THR A 204 -1.45 14.16 -30.30
N ASN A 205 -0.73 13.75 -29.25
CA ASN A 205 -1.23 12.93 -28.15
C ASN A 205 -1.47 13.81 -26.91
N ASN A 206 -2.67 14.39 -26.83
CA ASN A 206 -3.04 15.31 -25.76
C ASN A 206 -3.19 14.59 -24.41
N ILE A 207 -2.60 15.17 -23.36
CA ILE A 207 -2.81 14.77 -21.96
C ILE A 207 -3.42 15.91 -21.16
N ARG A 208 -4.18 15.64 -20.10
CA ARG A 208 -4.65 16.67 -19.16
C ARG A 208 -3.55 16.99 -18.15
N TYR A 209 -3.17 18.26 -18.02
CA TYR A 209 -2.07 18.67 -17.14
C TYR A 209 -2.38 19.97 -16.39
N PRO A 210 -2.76 19.92 -15.10
CA PRO A 210 -3.06 21.11 -14.31
C PRO A 210 -1.75 21.77 -13.84
N MET A 211 -1.32 22.83 -14.53
CA MET A 211 -0.14 23.60 -14.12
C MET A 211 -0.43 24.42 -12.84
N ALA A 212 0.61 24.69 -12.06
CA ALA A 212 0.51 25.47 -10.83
C ALA A 212 -0.19 26.81 -11.05
N GLY A 213 -1.15 27.15 -10.19
CA GLY A 213 -1.94 28.38 -10.27
C GLY A 213 -3.13 28.34 -11.25
N MET A 214 -3.25 27.30 -12.09
CA MET A 214 -4.37 27.15 -13.04
C MET A 214 -5.49 26.26 -12.48
N THR A 215 -6.64 26.22 -13.14
CA THR A 215 -7.80 25.38 -12.77
C THR A 215 -7.42 23.90 -12.59
N SER A 216 -7.85 23.32 -11.46
CA SER A 216 -7.65 21.90 -11.14
C SER A 216 -8.81 21.03 -11.63
N HIS A 217 -8.61 19.71 -11.65
CA HIS A 217 -9.68 18.73 -11.80
C HIS A 217 -10.57 18.66 -10.56
N GLN A 218 -11.79 18.16 -10.74
CA GLN A 218 -12.78 17.98 -9.67
C GLN A 218 -12.98 16.49 -9.38
N VAL A 219 -12.95 16.09 -8.10
CA VAL A 219 -13.11 14.69 -7.70
C VAL A 219 -14.38 14.51 -6.89
N LYS A 220 -15.11 13.43 -7.16
CA LYS A 220 -16.19 12.91 -6.33
C LYS A 220 -15.87 11.48 -5.90
N VAL A 221 -16.51 11.05 -4.81
CA VAL A 221 -16.46 9.67 -4.32
C VAL A 221 -17.85 9.05 -4.45
N GLY A 222 -17.94 7.98 -5.24
CA GLY A 222 -19.13 7.17 -5.39
C GLY A 222 -19.08 5.93 -4.51
N ILE A 223 -20.24 5.42 -4.09
CA ILE A 223 -20.41 4.11 -3.45
C ILE A 223 -21.36 3.29 -4.32
N TYR A 224 -20.84 2.23 -4.91
CA TYR A 224 -21.59 1.27 -5.72
C TYR A 224 -21.99 0.06 -4.87
N ARG A 225 -23.24 -0.38 -5.03
CA ARG A 225 -23.80 -1.57 -4.37
C ARG A 225 -24.06 -2.67 -5.41
N PRO A 226 -23.19 -3.70 -5.54
CA PRO A 226 -23.37 -4.74 -6.56
C PRO A 226 -24.70 -5.50 -6.47
N SER A 227 -25.30 -5.61 -5.28
CA SER A 227 -26.56 -6.35 -5.10
C SER A 227 -27.78 -5.66 -5.73
N THR A 228 -27.84 -4.33 -5.72
CA THR A 228 -28.91 -3.54 -6.35
C THR A 228 -28.46 -2.95 -7.68
N GLY A 229 -27.17 -2.72 -7.82
CA GLY A 229 -26.54 -2.05 -8.94
C GLY A 229 -26.68 -0.54 -8.92
N GLU A 230 -27.04 0.02 -7.77
CA GLU A 230 -27.17 1.46 -7.56
C GLU A 230 -25.83 2.08 -7.14
N THR A 231 -25.66 3.35 -7.49
CA THR A 231 -24.54 4.19 -7.09
C THR A 231 -25.08 5.43 -6.41
N ILE A 232 -24.57 5.73 -5.21
CA ILE A 232 -24.72 7.04 -4.58
C ILE A 232 -23.39 7.79 -4.64
N TYR A 233 -23.41 9.11 -4.51
CA TYR A 233 -22.21 9.93 -4.33
C TYR A 233 -22.25 10.60 -2.97
N LEU A 234 -21.09 10.77 -2.34
CA LEU A 234 -21.04 11.49 -1.07
C LEU A 234 -21.46 12.96 -1.27
N GLU A 235 -22.28 13.47 -0.35
CA GLU A 235 -22.72 14.87 -0.29
C GLU A 235 -21.57 15.75 0.23
N MET A 236 -20.54 15.92 -0.58
CA MET A 236 -19.33 16.67 -0.22
C MET A 236 -19.41 18.17 -0.51
N GLY A 237 -20.47 18.67 -1.14
CA GLY A 237 -20.55 20.06 -1.64
C GLY A 237 -19.80 20.28 -2.96
N ASP A 238 -19.43 21.52 -3.27
CA ASP A 238 -18.62 21.85 -4.46
C ASP A 238 -17.20 21.30 -4.33
N PRO A 239 -16.77 20.35 -5.19
CA PRO A 239 -15.46 19.70 -5.10
C PRO A 239 -14.31 20.57 -5.62
N THR A 240 -14.58 21.77 -6.14
CA THR A 240 -13.54 22.69 -6.63
C THR A 240 -12.50 22.94 -5.55
N ASP A 241 -11.23 22.83 -5.93
CA ASP A 241 -10.09 23.21 -5.09
C ASP A 241 -9.97 22.44 -3.77
N ARG A 242 -10.45 21.19 -3.77
CA ARG A 242 -10.42 20.26 -2.64
C ARG A 242 -9.89 18.91 -3.07
N TYR A 243 -9.08 18.30 -2.21
CA TYR A 243 -8.51 16.97 -2.42
C TYR A 243 -9.19 15.97 -1.48
N PHE A 244 -9.68 14.86 -2.02
CA PHE A 244 -10.35 13.80 -1.24
C PHE A 244 -9.46 12.56 -1.21
N THR A 245 -8.82 12.30 -0.08
CA THR A 245 -7.70 11.36 0.01
C THR A 245 -7.98 10.24 1.03
N ASN A 246 -7.14 9.21 1.03
CA ASN A 246 -7.04 8.21 2.10
C ASN A 246 -8.38 7.57 2.53
N ILE A 247 -9.18 7.14 1.54
CA ILE A 247 -10.48 6.49 1.77
C ILE A 247 -10.32 5.23 2.64
N SER A 248 -11.15 5.10 3.68
CA SER A 248 -11.21 3.95 4.58
C SER A 248 -12.65 3.59 4.93
N TRP A 249 -12.94 2.31 5.12
CA TRP A 249 -14.28 1.83 5.48
C TRP A 249 -14.37 1.55 6.98
N SER A 250 -15.54 1.77 7.58
CA SER A 250 -15.85 1.18 8.88
C SER A 250 -15.92 -0.35 8.78
N PRO A 251 -15.57 -1.10 9.85
CA PRO A 251 -15.65 -2.56 9.85
C PRO A 251 -17.06 -3.13 9.60
N ASP A 252 -18.09 -2.37 9.98
CA ASP A 252 -19.51 -2.70 9.79
C ASP A 252 -20.08 -2.28 8.43
N GLU A 253 -19.28 -1.64 7.58
CA GLU A 253 -19.62 -1.16 6.24
C GLU A 253 -20.69 -0.05 6.20
N ARG A 254 -21.00 0.59 7.33
CA ARG A 254 -22.01 1.66 7.44
C ARG A 254 -21.46 3.07 7.24
N SER A 255 -20.15 3.26 7.34
CA SER A 255 -19.52 4.56 7.16
C SER A 255 -18.28 4.48 6.28
N LEU A 256 -18.05 5.56 5.55
CA LEU A 256 -16.82 5.80 4.81
C LEU A 256 -16.08 6.98 5.46
N PHE A 257 -14.77 6.86 5.61
CA PHE A 257 -13.89 7.90 6.09
C PHE A 257 -12.98 8.35 4.96
N LEU A 258 -12.65 9.62 4.92
CA LEU A 258 -11.65 10.18 4.02
C LEU A 258 -10.98 11.38 4.68
N ILE A 259 -9.81 11.75 4.18
CA ILE A 259 -9.12 12.96 4.60
C ILE A 259 -9.32 14.00 3.50
N GLU A 260 -9.93 15.12 3.83
CA GLU A 260 -10.09 16.25 2.91
C GLU A 260 -8.95 17.24 3.12
N VAL A 261 -8.30 17.67 2.05
CA VAL A 261 -7.23 18.68 2.07
C VAL A 261 -7.63 19.88 1.19
N ASN A 262 -7.39 21.10 1.66
CA ASN A 262 -7.66 22.32 0.90
C ASN A 262 -6.61 22.60 -0.18
N ARG A 263 -6.90 23.53 -1.10
CA ARG A 263 -6.00 23.89 -2.21
C ARG A 263 -4.60 24.32 -1.79
N ASP A 264 -4.49 25.09 -0.70
CA ASP A 264 -3.21 25.54 -0.13
C ASP A 264 -2.43 24.41 0.56
N GLN A 265 -3.05 23.23 0.69
CA GLN A 265 -2.48 22.04 1.32
C GLN A 265 -2.00 22.26 2.76
N ASN A 266 -2.62 23.19 3.48
CA ASN A 266 -2.22 23.59 4.82
C ASN A 266 -3.27 23.26 5.88
N HIS A 267 -4.40 22.64 5.49
CA HIS A 267 -5.48 22.21 6.37
C HIS A 267 -6.07 20.89 5.89
N ALA A 268 -5.93 19.84 6.71
CA ALA A 268 -6.52 18.52 6.49
C ALA A 268 -7.65 18.24 7.49
N LYS A 269 -8.70 17.53 7.05
CA LYS A 269 -9.87 17.15 7.86
C LYS A 269 -10.21 15.67 7.69
N LEU A 270 -10.25 14.91 8.77
CA LEU A 270 -10.76 13.54 8.77
C LEU A 270 -12.29 13.57 8.85
N CYS A 271 -12.95 13.23 7.75
CA CYS A 271 -14.41 13.28 7.61
C CYS A 271 -15.02 11.87 7.66
N GLN A 272 -16.17 11.73 8.32
CA GLN A 272 -17.00 10.52 8.32
C GLN A 272 -18.28 10.77 7.52
N TYR A 273 -18.57 9.90 6.55
CA TYR A 273 -19.77 9.91 5.74
C TYR A 273 -20.60 8.64 5.96
N ASP A 274 -21.91 8.76 5.84
CA ASP A 274 -22.85 7.64 5.85
C ASP A 274 -22.80 6.89 4.51
N ALA A 275 -22.63 5.57 4.54
CA ALA A 275 -22.47 4.77 3.33
C ALA A 275 -23.79 4.41 2.63
N GLU A 276 -24.95 4.65 3.27
CA GLU A 276 -26.27 4.37 2.73
C GLU A 276 -26.82 5.55 1.93
N ASN A 277 -26.60 6.78 2.42
CA ASN A 277 -27.14 8.00 1.79
C ASN A 277 -26.07 9.01 1.35
N GLY A 278 -24.80 8.82 1.75
CA GLY A 278 -23.69 9.67 1.33
C GLY A 278 -23.53 10.97 2.11
N ARG A 279 -24.34 11.22 3.15
CA ARG A 279 -24.29 12.46 3.94
C ARG A 279 -23.06 12.53 4.83
N LEU A 280 -22.52 13.73 5.00
CA LEU A 280 -21.49 14.00 6.00
C LEU A 280 -22.10 13.80 7.40
N VAL A 281 -21.52 12.90 8.19
CA VAL A 281 -21.92 12.64 9.58
C VAL A 281 -21.22 13.63 10.51
N ARG A 282 -19.89 13.75 10.41
CA ARG A 282 -19.07 14.63 11.24
C ARG A 282 -17.62 14.72 10.75
N VAL A 283 -16.92 15.76 11.21
CA VAL A 283 -15.44 15.85 11.18
C VAL A 283 -14.91 15.31 12.50
N LEU A 284 -13.90 14.44 12.46
CA LEU A 284 -13.34 13.72 13.62
C LEU A 284 -12.02 14.33 14.10
N TYR A 285 -11.25 14.91 13.19
CA TYR A 285 -9.95 15.48 13.44
C TYR A 285 -9.62 16.54 12.38
N GLU A 286 -8.93 17.60 12.78
CA GLU A 286 -8.38 18.60 11.87
C GLU A 286 -6.91 18.84 12.19
N GLU A 287 -6.09 19.01 11.16
CA GLU A 287 -4.67 19.36 11.29
C GLU A 287 -4.32 20.49 10.33
N MET A 288 -3.60 21.49 10.83
CA MET A 288 -3.16 22.66 10.10
C MET A 288 -1.67 22.90 10.33
N HIS A 289 -1.00 23.47 9.35
CA HIS A 289 0.41 23.84 9.48
C HIS A 289 0.69 25.06 8.60
N GLU A 290 1.59 25.96 9.02
CA GLU A 290 1.89 27.20 8.28
C GLU A 290 2.45 26.92 6.87
N LYS A 291 3.17 25.81 6.72
CA LYS A 291 3.72 25.35 5.43
C LYS A 291 2.74 24.46 4.68
N TYR A 292 2.60 23.20 5.11
CA TYR A 292 1.71 22.22 4.50
C TYR A 292 1.39 21.08 5.48
N VAL A 293 0.33 20.33 5.19
CA VAL A 293 -0.09 19.08 5.84
C VAL A 293 -0.27 18.04 4.73
N GLU A 294 0.33 16.86 4.89
CA GLU A 294 0.41 15.86 3.83
C GLU A 294 -0.05 14.47 4.34
N PRO A 295 -1.36 14.21 4.41
CA PRO A 295 -1.85 12.89 4.79
C PRO A 295 -1.53 11.87 3.68
N GLN A 296 -0.90 10.75 4.05
CA GLN A 296 -0.50 9.70 3.10
C GLN A 296 -1.12 8.33 3.39
N HIS A 297 -1.80 8.17 4.53
CA HIS A 297 -2.30 6.88 5.01
C HIS A 297 -3.78 6.95 5.42
N PRO A 298 -4.59 5.94 5.06
CA PRO A 298 -5.95 5.81 5.60
C PRO A 298 -5.92 5.46 7.10
N ILE A 299 -7.04 5.69 7.79
CA ILE A 299 -7.21 5.20 9.17
C ILE A 299 -7.31 3.67 9.19
N LEU A 300 -6.80 3.06 10.25
CA LEU A 300 -6.79 1.61 10.44
C LEU A 300 -7.54 1.23 11.72
N PHE A 301 -8.70 0.58 11.58
CA PHE A 301 -9.47 0.09 12.72
C PHE A 301 -8.76 -1.04 13.46
N LEU A 302 -8.92 -1.10 14.78
CA LEU A 302 -8.43 -2.24 15.56
C LEU A 302 -9.28 -3.47 15.26
N PRO A 303 -8.69 -4.63 14.91
CA PRO A 303 -9.45 -5.83 14.56
C PRO A 303 -10.22 -6.46 15.75
N TRP A 304 -10.05 -5.91 16.96
CA TRP A 304 -10.75 -6.35 18.17
C TRP A 304 -11.61 -5.28 18.82
N ASP A 305 -11.67 -4.08 18.24
CA ASP A 305 -12.46 -2.96 18.75
C ASP A 305 -12.75 -1.98 17.59
N ASP A 306 -13.89 -2.15 16.95
CA ASP A 306 -14.36 -1.33 15.81
C ASP A 306 -14.67 0.13 16.18
N THR A 307 -14.60 0.47 17.47
CA THR A 307 -14.81 1.82 17.98
C THR A 307 -13.53 2.64 18.00
N LYS A 308 -12.37 2.01 17.75
CA LYS A 308 -11.07 2.65 17.80
C LYS A 308 -10.29 2.41 16.52
N PHE A 309 -9.56 3.43 16.10
CA PHE A 309 -8.70 3.37 14.92
C PHE A 309 -7.37 4.08 15.17
N ILE A 310 -6.38 3.74 14.36
CA ILE A 310 -5.09 4.39 14.30
C ILE A 310 -5.12 5.44 13.19
N TYR A 311 -4.72 6.66 13.54
CA TYR A 311 -4.40 7.75 12.64
C TYR A 311 -2.88 7.95 12.58
N GLN A 312 -2.35 8.24 11.39
CA GLN A 312 -0.92 8.54 11.19
C GLN A 312 -0.74 10.05 11.00
N SER A 313 0.13 10.67 11.78
CA SER A 313 0.35 12.12 11.74
C SER A 313 1.81 12.49 11.98
N GLN A 314 2.25 13.56 11.33
CA GLN A 314 3.54 14.21 11.50
C GLN A 314 3.48 15.45 12.41
N ARG A 315 2.36 15.70 13.12
CA ARG A 315 2.14 16.90 13.95
C ARG A 315 3.20 17.19 15.01
N ASP A 316 3.95 16.16 15.41
CA ASP A 316 5.06 16.26 16.39
C ASP A 316 6.46 16.23 15.74
N GLY A 317 6.54 16.32 14.41
CA GLY A 317 7.78 16.38 13.62
C GLY A 317 8.12 15.09 12.86
N PHE A 318 7.63 13.94 13.32
CA PHE A 318 7.84 12.63 12.69
C PHE A 318 6.51 11.89 12.57
N ASN A 319 6.39 11.02 11.55
CA ASN A 319 5.18 10.23 11.36
C ASN A 319 5.03 9.21 12.50
N HIS A 320 3.93 9.31 13.25
CA HIS A 320 3.64 8.48 14.41
C HIS A 320 2.19 8.04 14.45
N LEU A 321 1.94 6.97 15.23
CA LEU A 321 0.64 6.35 15.40
C LEU A 321 -0.13 6.98 16.56
N TYR A 322 -1.36 7.40 16.29
CA TYR A 322 -2.28 7.97 17.27
C TYR A 322 -3.55 7.14 17.32
N LEU A 323 -3.90 6.63 18.49
CA LEU A 323 -5.13 5.87 18.72
C LEU A 323 -6.28 6.85 19.02
N MET A 324 -7.35 6.81 18.23
CA MET A 324 -8.54 7.64 18.39
C MET A 324 -9.77 6.78 18.71
N ASP A 325 -10.66 7.28 19.57
CA ASP A 325 -11.86 6.56 20.05
C ASP A 325 -13.15 7.25 19.60
N LEU A 326 -13.89 6.60 18.69
CA LEU A 326 -15.16 7.10 18.12
C LEU A 326 -16.28 7.29 19.16
N LYS A 327 -16.20 6.60 20.31
CA LYS A 327 -17.22 6.63 21.37
C LYS A 327 -16.98 7.73 22.40
N THR A 328 -15.79 8.32 22.43
CA THR A 328 -15.44 9.34 23.43
C THR A 328 -15.22 10.69 22.74
N PRO A 329 -16.29 11.47 22.49
CA PRO A 329 -16.17 12.77 21.84
C PRO A 329 -15.47 13.80 22.74
N LEU A 330 -14.85 14.78 22.11
CA LEU A 330 -14.25 15.96 22.73
C LEU A 330 -14.82 17.23 22.09
N TYR A 331 -14.65 18.36 22.76
CA TYR A 331 -15.11 19.66 22.25
C TYR A 331 -14.32 20.12 21.00
N GLY A 332 -13.05 19.72 20.88
CA GLY A 332 -12.21 20.10 19.74
C GLY A 332 -11.41 21.40 19.93
N ASP A 333 -10.88 21.63 21.13
CA ASP A 333 -9.98 22.76 21.37
C ASP A 333 -8.75 22.71 20.46
N THR A 334 -8.28 23.89 20.06
CA THR A 334 -7.07 24.00 19.23
C THR A 334 -5.85 23.73 20.07
N GLN A 335 -5.09 22.70 19.70
CA GLN A 335 -3.84 22.29 20.32
C GLN A 335 -2.67 22.60 19.38
N GLN A 336 -1.46 22.59 19.92
CA GLN A 336 -0.22 22.78 19.17
C GLN A 336 0.68 21.53 19.29
N GLY A 337 1.17 21.05 18.16
CA GLY A 337 2.13 19.97 18.05
C GLY A 337 3.56 20.49 18.17
N LYS A 338 4.50 19.58 18.43
CA LYS A 338 5.90 19.95 18.70
C LYS A 338 6.61 20.62 17.52
N SER A 339 6.15 20.37 16.29
CA SER A 339 6.74 20.92 15.06
C SER A 339 5.99 22.13 14.49
N GLY A 340 5.10 22.76 15.27
CA GLY A 340 4.37 23.96 14.86
C GLY A 340 3.01 23.68 14.21
N ALA A 341 2.62 22.42 14.04
CA ALA A 341 1.27 22.06 13.62
C ALA A 341 0.24 22.54 14.65
N LYS A 342 -0.92 23.01 14.19
CA LYS A 342 -2.11 23.23 15.01
C LYS A 342 -3.12 22.15 14.69
N TYR A 343 -3.83 21.62 15.67
CA TYR A 343 -4.80 20.55 15.41
C TYR A 343 -5.99 20.62 16.36
N ARG A 344 -7.11 20.02 15.94
CA ARG A 344 -8.33 19.87 16.74
C ARG A 344 -8.72 18.41 16.79
N GLU A 345 -8.87 17.89 17.99
CA GLU A 345 -9.29 16.50 18.23
C GLU A 345 -10.73 16.52 18.74
N TYR A 346 -11.66 16.00 17.94
CA TYR A 346 -13.06 15.82 18.36
C TYR A 346 -13.29 14.45 19.01
N LEU A 347 -12.23 13.65 19.15
CA LEU A 347 -12.23 12.32 19.75
C LEU A 347 -11.08 12.19 20.74
N LYS A 348 -11.28 11.42 21.81
CA LYS A 348 -10.20 11.05 22.73
C LYS A 348 -9.07 10.38 21.95
N THR A 349 -7.88 10.96 22.06
CA THR A 349 -6.69 10.53 21.31
C THR A 349 -5.55 10.16 22.26
N ARG A 350 -4.78 9.12 21.92
CA ARG A 350 -3.55 8.77 22.62
C ARG A 350 -2.45 8.38 21.63
N GLN A 351 -1.30 9.05 21.73
CA GLN A 351 -0.10 8.72 20.97
C GLN A 351 0.45 7.35 21.41
N LEU A 352 0.66 6.45 20.44
CA LEU A 352 1.21 5.11 20.67
C LEU A 352 2.73 5.06 20.48
N THR A 353 3.25 5.81 19.50
CA THR A 353 4.67 5.84 19.17
C THR A 353 5.22 7.25 19.28
N LYS A 354 6.47 7.39 19.74
CA LYS A 354 7.15 8.68 19.89
C LYS A 354 8.67 8.53 19.79
N GLY A 355 9.34 9.54 19.25
CA GLY A 355 10.79 9.66 19.22
C GLY A 355 11.28 10.41 17.99
N GLU A 356 12.59 10.56 17.85
CA GLU A 356 13.22 11.15 16.65
C GLU A 356 13.44 10.07 15.59
N TRP A 357 12.34 9.51 15.10
CA TRP A 357 12.26 8.50 14.04
C TRP A 357 10.81 8.44 13.57
N LEU A 358 10.56 7.95 12.36
CA LEU A 358 9.22 7.89 11.81
C LEU A 358 8.76 6.44 11.58
N VAL A 359 7.46 6.21 11.71
CA VAL A 359 6.81 4.99 11.23
C VAL A 359 6.72 5.09 9.71
N SER A 360 7.34 4.16 9.00
CA SER A 360 7.31 4.13 7.54
C SER A 360 6.18 3.27 7.00
N ASP A 361 5.76 2.25 7.76
CA ASP A 361 4.68 1.35 7.35
C ASP A 361 4.02 0.67 8.56
N VAL A 362 2.70 0.45 8.50
CA VAL A 362 1.94 -0.34 9.47
C VAL A 362 1.63 -1.69 8.83
N LEU A 363 2.39 -2.71 9.22
CA LEU A 363 2.31 -4.05 8.63
C LEU A 363 1.03 -4.80 9.02
N GLY A 364 0.40 -4.40 10.13
CA GLY A 364 -0.86 -4.96 10.61
C GLY A 364 -0.89 -5.12 12.12
N PHE A 365 -1.57 -6.16 12.60
CA PHE A 365 -1.89 -6.31 14.00
C PHE A 365 -1.65 -7.73 14.51
N ASN A 366 -1.27 -7.86 15.79
CA ASN A 366 -1.45 -9.10 16.54
C ASN A 366 -2.67 -8.97 17.46
N ALA A 367 -3.78 -9.62 17.08
CA ALA A 367 -5.06 -9.45 17.78
C ALA A 367 -5.10 -10.05 19.18
N LYS A 368 -4.32 -11.10 19.42
CA LYS A 368 -4.23 -11.79 20.72
C LYS A 368 -3.42 -10.97 21.71
N ARG A 369 -2.31 -10.36 21.27
CA ARG A 369 -1.44 -9.53 22.12
C ARG A 369 -1.87 -8.05 22.17
N LYS A 370 -2.87 -7.66 21.38
CA LYS A 370 -3.34 -6.27 21.25
C LYS A 370 -2.22 -5.33 20.81
N GLU A 371 -1.48 -5.73 19.78
CA GLU A 371 -0.30 -5.00 19.30
C GLU A 371 -0.48 -4.56 17.85
N VAL A 372 0.13 -3.42 17.53
CA VAL A 372 0.40 -2.99 16.15
C VAL A 372 1.80 -3.45 15.79
N VAL A 373 1.97 -4.02 14.61
CA VAL A 373 3.28 -4.36 14.04
C VAL A 373 3.59 -3.35 12.94
N PHE A 374 4.78 -2.74 12.98
CA PHE A 374 5.13 -1.63 12.10
C PHE A 374 6.62 -1.60 11.79
N THR A 375 6.98 -0.89 10.73
CA THR A 375 8.37 -0.58 10.37
C THR A 375 8.68 0.87 10.75
N ALA A 376 9.84 1.10 11.35
CA ALA A 376 10.32 2.43 11.69
C ALA A 376 11.67 2.72 11.01
N VAL A 377 11.90 3.98 10.69
CA VAL A 377 13.13 4.45 10.04
C VAL A 377 13.62 5.78 10.63
N ASN A 378 14.93 5.97 10.63
CA ASN A 378 15.59 7.26 10.79
C ASN A 378 16.94 7.21 10.08
N GLY A 379 17.14 8.11 9.12
CA GLY A 379 18.34 8.11 8.27
C GLY A 379 18.54 6.76 7.58
N LEU A 380 19.65 6.09 7.91
CA LEU A 380 20.08 4.82 7.31
C LEU A 380 19.65 3.59 8.11
N SER A 381 18.99 3.78 9.25
CA SER A 381 18.56 2.72 10.15
C SER A 381 17.07 2.42 9.95
N SER A 382 16.73 1.15 9.79
CA SER A 382 15.38 0.65 9.63
C SER A 382 15.15 -0.60 10.46
N GLY A 383 13.93 -0.87 10.88
CA GLY A 383 13.60 -2.15 11.51
C GLY A 383 12.13 -2.32 11.83
N HIS A 384 11.76 -3.57 12.13
CA HIS A 384 10.40 -3.93 12.55
C HIS A 384 10.22 -3.85 14.06
N TYR A 385 9.02 -3.45 14.49
CA TYR A 385 8.64 -3.16 15.87
C TYR A 385 7.22 -3.64 16.16
N THR A 386 6.93 -3.83 17.45
CA THR A 386 5.56 -3.90 17.93
C THR A 386 5.32 -2.86 19.01
N VAL A 387 4.09 -2.33 19.07
CA VAL A 387 3.62 -1.49 20.18
C VAL A 387 2.31 -2.04 20.72
N ASN A 388 2.24 -2.26 22.03
CA ASN A 388 1.00 -2.70 22.66
C ASN A 388 0.02 -1.53 22.73
N VAL A 389 -1.17 -1.74 22.17
CA VAL A 389 -2.20 -0.71 22.06
C VAL A 389 -2.76 -0.36 23.43
N SER A 390 -2.74 -1.22 24.45
CA SER A 390 -3.34 -0.88 25.75
C SER A 390 -2.45 0.05 26.59
N ASN A 391 -1.13 -0.18 26.58
CA ASN A 391 -0.19 0.54 27.45
C ASN A 391 0.88 1.35 26.72
N GLY A 392 0.97 1.28 25.39
CA GLY A 392 1.98 2.00 24.59
C GLY A 392 3.40 1.43 24.70
N LYS A 393 3.58 0.24 25.29
CA LYS A 393 4.90 -0.38 25.42
C LYS A 393 5.37 -0.93 24.07
N MET A 394 6.50 -0.44 23.60
CA MET A 394 7.22 -1.03 22.47
C MET A 394 8.01 -2.28 22.88
N ASN A 395 8.21 -3.22 21.96
CA ASN A 395 9.05 -4.41 22.17
C ASN A 395 10.51 -4.05 22.51
N ARG A 396 11.05 -3.00 21.89
CA ARG A 396 12.38 -2.45 22.15
C ARG A 396 12.44 -0.97 21.71
N PRO A 397 13.37 -0.17 22.25
CA PRO A 397 13.61 1.20 21.79
C PRO A 397 14.29 1.22 20.40
N PHE A 398 14.11 2.33 19.67
CA PHE A 398 14.64 2.50 18.30
C PHE A 398 16.16 2.74 18.26
N ASP A 399 16.77 3.24 19.34
CA ASP A 399 18.23 3.44 19.47
C ASP A 399 19.07 2.16 19.29
N LYS A 400 18.43 0.99 19.37
CA LYS A 400 19.05 -0.32 19.09
C LYS A 400 18.98 -0.73 17.61
N THR A 401 18.42 0.10 16.73
CA THR A 401 18.35 -0.16 15.29
C THR A 401 19.71 0.05 14.65
N VAL A 402 20.11 -0.87 13.79
CA VAL A 402 21.35 -0.77 13.01
C VAL A 402 21.07 -0.33 11.58
N GLU A 403 22.10 0.18 10.90
CA GLU A 403 21.99 0.56 9.49
C GLU A 403 21.56 -0.63 8.63
N SER A 404 20.39 -0.49 8.01
CA SER A 404 19.74 -1.54 7.22
C SER A 404 18.53 -0.96 6.51
N SER A 405 18.06 -1.65 5.47
CA SER A 405 16.75 -1.40 4.85
C SER A 405 15.87 -2.62 5.10
N HIS A 406 14.67 -2.40 5.63
CA HIS A 406 13.72 -3.47 5.93
C HIS A 406 12.40 -3.25 5.20
N TYR A 407 11.83 -4.35 4.69
CA TYR A 407 10.48 -4.43 4.16
C TYR A 407 9.83 -5.72 4.68
N GLY A 408 8.61 -5.63 5.19
CA GLY A 408 7.97 -6.72 5.91
C GLY A 408 6.62 -7.11 5.33
N THR A 409 6.26 -8.39 5.43
CA THR A 409 4.87 -8.84 5.21
C THR A 409 4.41 -9.66 6.41
N LEU A 410 3.31 -9.27 7.03
CA LEU A 410 2.80 -9.87 8.26
C LEU A 410 1.86 -11.05 7.99
N SER A 411 2.01 -12.12 8.78
CA SER A 411 1.06 -13.25 8.79
C SER A 411 -0.34 -12.83 9.28
N SER A 412 -1.35 -13.65 8.99
CA SER A 412 -2.75 -13.31 9.27
C SER A 412 -3.04 -13.08 10.76
N SER A 413 -2.38 -13.82 11.66
CA SER A 413 -2.53 -13.63 13.11
C SER A 413 -1.62 -12.53 13.68
N GLY A 414 -0.68 -12.02 12.88
CA GLY A 414 0.39 -11.13 13.33
C GLY A 414 1.44 -11.82 14.19
N THR A 415 1.57 -13.14 14.11
CA THR A 415 2.56 -13.90 14.91
C THR A 415 3.92 -13.95 14.24
N TYR A 416 3.95 -14.11 12.92
CA TYR A 416 5.15 -14.17 12.10
C TYR A 416 5.19 -13.04 11.06
N LEU A 417 6.40 -12.74 10.58
CA LEU A 417 6.70 -11.74 9.58
C LEU A 417 7.71 -12.30 8.57
N ILE A 418 7.48 -12.11 7.28
CA ILE A 418 8.51 -12.27 6.26
C ILE A 418 9.29 -10.95 6.23
N ASP A 419 10.56 -10.99 6.58
CA ASP A 419 11.45 -9.83 6.62
C ASP A 419 12.39 -9.88 5.41
N TYR A 420 12.31 -8.87 4.56
CA TYR A 420 13.28 -8.61 3.50
C TYR A 420 14.22 -7.52 3.99
N SER A 421 15.49 -7.88 4.14
CA SER A 421 16.51 -6.92 4.59
C SER A 421 17.70 -6.84 3.64
N SER A 422 18.34 -5.68 3.63
CA SER A 422 19.65 -5.50 3.01
C SER A 422 20.51 -4.57 3.87
N THR A 423 21.81 -4.77 3.77
CA THR A 423 22.81 -3.93 4.41
C THR A 423 23.83 -3.47 3.37
N ARG A 424 24.85 -2.73 3.79
CA ARG A 424 25.93 -2.29 2.91
C ARG A 424 26.65 -3.46 2.22
N THR A 425 26.76 -4.62 2.89
CA THR A 425 27.53 -5.78 2.42
C THR A 425 26.67 -6.98 2.06
N GLU A 426 25.39 -6.96 2.43
CA GLU A 426 24.45 -8.05 2.15
C GLU A 426 23.36 -7.55 1.21
N ALA A 427 23.31 -8.11 0.01
CA ALA A 427 22.44 -7.60 -1.06
C ALA A 427 20.95 -7.86 -0.79
N ARG A 428 20.62 -9.05 -0.25
CA ARG A 428 19.27 -9.41 0.18
C ARG A 428 19.31 -10.59 1.15
N ASN A 429 18.66 -10.43 2.30
CA ASN A 429 18.27 -11.51 3.18
C ASN A 429 16.75 -11.61 3.23
N ILE A 430 16.22 -12.82 3.28
CA ILE A 430 14.80 -13.08 3.51
C ILE A 430 14.68 -14.02 4.71
N ASP A 431 13.98 -13.57 5.74
CA ASP A 431 13.88 -14.23 7.04
C ASP A 431 12.40 -14.41 7.45
N LEU A 432 12.06 -15.53 8.07
CA LEU A 432 10.79 -15.70 8.80
C LEU A 432 11.00 -15.36 10.27
N THR A 433 10.43 -14.25 10.70
CA THR A 433 10.67 -13.65 12.02
C THR A 433 9.44 -13.81 12.93
N ASP A 434 9.64 -14.36 14.13
CA ASP A 434 8.63 -14.39 15.18
C ASP A 434 8.50 -12.99 15.80
N THR A 435 7.31 -12.39 15.73
CA THR A 435 7.08 -11.00 16.20
C THR A 435 7.09 -10.83 17.72
N ARG A 436 7.17 -11.93 18.50
CA ARG A 436 7.27 -11.84 19.97
C ARG A 436 8.71 -11.72 20.41
N SER A 437 9.52 -12.63 19.91
CA SER A 437 10.92 -12.81 20.29
C SER A 437 11.89 -12.13 19.34
N PHE A 438 11.43 -11.76 18.14
CA PHE A 438 12.23 -11.29 17.01
C PHE A 438 13.38 -12.24 16.66
N LYS A 439 13.17 -13.55 16.90
CA LYS A 439 14.03 -14.62 16.39
C LYS A 439 13.60 -14.98 14.97
N SER A 440 14.58 -15.29 14.14
CA SER A 440 14.38 -15.47 12.70
C SER A 440 14.92 -16.80 12.19
N VAL A 441 14.27 -17.33 11.15
CA VAL A 441 14.73 -18.45 10.34
C VAL A 441 15.02 -17.95 8.93
N ARG A 442 16.25 -18.17 8.46
CA ARG A 442 16.72 -17.71 7.15
C ARG A 442 16.16 -18.56 6.01
N LEU A 443 15.48 -17.93 5.06
CA LEU A 443 15.04 -18.54 3.80
C LEU A 443 16.00 -18.28 2.65
N LEU A 444 16.58 -17.08 2.59
CA LEU A 444 17.51 -16.69 1.54
C LEU A 444 18.58 -15.75 2.09
N ALA A 445 19.84 -16.05 1.79
CA ALA A 445 20.97 -15.13 1.90
C ALA A 445 21.57 -14.96 0.50
N ALA A 446 21.14 -13.93 -0.23
CA ALA A 446 21.57 -13.74 -1.62
C ALA A 446 23.06 -13.41 -1.69
N ARG A 447 23.78 -14.09 -2.58
CA ARG A 447 25.18 -13.78 -2.86
C ARG A 447 25.31 -12.39 -3.50
N ASN A 448 26.50 -11.80 -3.37
CA ASN A 448 26.81 -10.57 -4.08
C ASN A 448 26.79 -10.84 -5.60
N PRO A 449 25.90 -10.20 -6.39
CA PRO A 449 25.82 -10.44 -7.84
C PRO A 449 27.07 -9.96 -8.59
N TYR A 450 27.94 -9.18 -7.94
CA TYR A 450 29.19 -8.65 -8.47
C TYR A 450 30.43 -9.36 -7.90
N GLU A 451 30.27 -10.53 -7.28
CA GLU A 451 31.39 -11.36 -6.85
C GLU A 451 32.31 -11.68 -8.05
N GLY A 452 33.62 -11.51 -7.88
CA GLY A 452 34.61 -11.67 -8.96
C GLY A 452 34.79 -10.46 -9.88
N TYR A 453 34.08 -9.35 -9.63
CA TYR A 453 34.24 -8.09 -10.37
C TYR A 453 34.95 -7.02 -9.56
N ARG A 454 35.61 -6.10 -10.26
CA ARG A 454 36.22 -4.91 -9.66
C ARG A 454 35.11 -3.91 -9.34
N MET A 455 34.91 -3.64 -8.06
CA MET A 455 33.92 -2.66 -7.57
C MET A 455 34.59 -1.40 -7.03
N PRO A 456 33.98 -0.21 -7.19
CA PRO A 456 34.45 0.99 -6.55
C PRO A 456 34.31 0.90 -5.02
N LEU A 457 35.21 1.56 -4.30
CA LEU A 457 35.07 1.73 -2.85
C LEU A 457 33.97 2.76 -2.57
N SER A 458 33.06 2.43 -1.66
CA SER A 458 32.06 3.37 -1.14
C SER A 458 32.41 3.74 0.31
N LYS A 459 32.32 5.03 0.65
CA LYS A 459 32.47 5.56 2.02
C LYS A 459 31.35 6.57 2.29
N ARG A 460 30.86 6.63 3.53
CA ARG A 460 29.84 7.58 3.98
C ARG A 460 30.47 8.51 5.01
N GLU A 461 30.16 9.81 4.92
CA GLU A 461 30.61 10.84 5.86
C GLU A 461 29.44 11.79 6.15
N GLN A 462 29.26 12.17 7.41
CA GLN A 462 28.29 13.19 7.82
C GLN A 462 29.05 14.49 8.06
N LEU A 463 28.76 15.51 7.25
CA LEU A 463 29.29 16.85 7.45
C LEU A 463 28.30 17.63 8.32
N ASN A 464 28.71 17.98 9.54
CA ASN A 464 27.93 18.89 10.37
C ASN A 464 28.09 20.32 9.81
N PRO A 465 27.01 21.08 9.59
CA PRO A 465 27.13 22.48 9.20
C PRO A 465 27.90 23.26 10.29
N PRO A 466 28.72 24.25 9.91
CA PRO A 466 29.48 25.05 10.88
C PRO A 466 28.52 25.75 11.86
N THR A 467 28.88 25.76 13.14
CA THR A 467 28.09 26.32 14.25
C THR A 467 28.01 27.85 14.26
N GLU A 468 28.73 28.55 13.39
CA GLU A 468 28.74 30.00 13.30
C GLU A 468 27.89 30.47 12.12
N ARG A 469 26.81 31.22 12.42
CA ARG A 469 26.17 32.07 11.40
C ARG A 469 27.21 33.12 11.00
N PRO A 470 27.48 33.36 9.70
CA PRO A 470 28.31 34.49 9.31
C PRO A 470 27.64 35.78 9.81
N THR A 471 28.33 36.48 10.70
CA THR A 471 27.98 37.83 11.13
C THR A 471 28.04 38.72 9.90
N CYS A 472 26.90 39.22 9.44
CA CYS A 472 26.85 40.27 8.44
C CYS A 472 27.42 41.55 9.09
N ILE A 473 28.70 41.82 8.86
CA ILE A 473 29.30 43.11 9.21
C ILE A 473 28.81 44.09 8.14
N ILE A 474 27.70 44.78 8.42
CA ILE A 474 27.36 46.00 7.70
C ILE A 474 28.19 47.10 8.36
N GLY A 475 29.28 47.50 7.69
CA GLY A 475 30.05 48.68 8.06
C GLY A 475 29.18 49.93 7.94
N SER A 476 29.18 50.71 9.01
CA SER A 476 28.51 52.02 9.17
C SER A 476 29.04 53.09 8.22
#